data_AF-A0A2G2N1V7-F1
#
_entry.id   AF-A0A2G2N1V7-F1
#
_cell.length_a   1.000
_cell.length_b   1.000
_cell.length_c   1.000
_cell.angle_alpha   90.00
_cell.angle_beta   90.00
_cell.angle_gamma   90.00
#
_symmetry.space_group_name_H-M   'P 1'
#
loop_
_entity.id
_entity.type
_entity.pdbx_description
1 polymer ?
#
loop_
_entity_poly.entity_id
_entity_poly.type
_entity_poly.pdbx_seq_one_letter_code
_entity_poly.pdbx_strand_id
1 'polypeptide(L)'
;MLGINVKYRDEHTLILGQLGALTPPQNREVSLLIRRTIEMLYPCLLEINPALQKHLYFPTAMMFVGMVNWTHTWYDGQRDGKAEDMSVENFAKRLSDTFVDGYGA
;
A
#
# COMPACT_ATOMS: atom_id res chain seq x y z
N MET A 1 -4.57 -0.53 -5.37
CA MET A 1 -3.14 -0.35 -5.00
C MET A 1 -2.30 -1.58 -5.29
N LEU A 2 -2.63 -2.78 -4.78
CA LEU A 2 -1.80 -3.99 -4.96
C LEU A 2 -1.44 -4.29 -6.43
N GLY A 3 -2.41 -4.25 -7.36
CA GLY A 3 -2.14 -4.50 -8.77
C GLY A 3 -1.18 -3.49 -9.43
N ILE A 4 -1.11 -2.24 -8.93
CA ILE A 4 -0.13 -1.25 -9.40
C ILE A 4 1.27 -1.65 -8.92
N ASN A 5 1.41 -2.04 -7.65
CA ASN A 5 2.69 -2.49 -7.10
C ASN A 5 3.21 -3.75 -7.82
N VAL A 6 2.33 -4.68 -8.18
CA VAL A 6 2.70 -5.89 -8.93
C VAL A 6 3.11 -5.55 -10.37
N LYS A 7 2.34 -4.69 -11.04
CA LYS A 7 2.62 -4.30 -12.45
C LYS A 7 3.90 -3.49 -12.60
N TYR A 8 4.20 -2.59 -11.66
CA TYR A 8 5.35 -1.69 -11.67
C TYR A 8 6.31 -2.02 -10.52
N ARG A 9 6.65 -3.30 -10.39
CA ARG A 9 7.39 -3.84 -9.23
C ARG A 9 8.79 -3.25 -9.12
N ASP A 10 9.46 -3.05 -10.24
CA ASP A 10 10.81 -2.48 -10.27
C ASP A 10 10.79 -1.02 -9.82
N GLU A 11 9.85 -0.22 -10.33
CA GLU A 11 9.66 1.17 -9.92
C GLU A 11 9.21 1.27 -8.45
N HIS A 12 8.32 0.39 -8.01
CA HIS A 12 7.86 0.34 -6.62
C HIS A 12 9.02 0.02 -5.67
N THR A 13 9.87 -0.94 -6.03
CA THR A 13 11.08 -1.30 -5.26
C THR A 13 12.08 -0.14 -5.23
N LEU A 14 12.28 0.53 -6.37
CA LEU A 14 13.14 1.71 -6.47
C LEU A 14 12.66 2.85 -5.55
N ILE A 15 11.36 3.16 -5.59
CA ILE A 15 10.75 4.20 -4.76
C ILE A 15 10.85 3.86 -3.27
N LEU A 16 10.70 2.59 -2.88
CA LEU A 16 10.82 2.20 -1.47
C LEU A 16 12.27 2.19 -0.96
N GLY A 17 13.24 1.86 -1.81
CA GLY A 17 14.63 1.64 -1.39
C GLY A 17 15.60 2.78 -1.65
N GLN A 18 15.35 3.63 -2.66
CA GLN A 18 16.39 4.49 -3.25
C GLN A 18 16.11 5.98 -3.18
N LEU A 19 15.06 6.44 -2.48
CA LEU A 19 14.81 7.89 -2.32
C LEU A 19 15.96 8.64 -1.66
N GLY A 20 16.78 7.95 -0.84
CA GLY A 20 17.97 8.52 -0.23
C GLY A 20 19.08 8.91 -1.22
N ALA A 21 19.03 8.41 -2.46
CA ALA A 21 19.98 8.77 -3.52
C ALA A 21 19.67 10.13 -4.17
N LEU A 22 18.47 10.69 -3.94
CA LEU A 22 18.06 11.98 -4.48
C LEU A 22 18.66 13.14 -3.68
N THR A 23 18.80 14.30 -4.33
CA THR A 23 19.11 15.54 -3.61
C THR A 23 17.97 15.89 -2.64
N PRO A 24 18.21 16.65 -1.55
CA PRO A 24 17.15 17.00 -0.61
C PRO A 24 15.91 17.67 -1.25
N PRO A 25 16.04 18.58 -2.24
CA PRO A 25 14.87 19.14 -2.94
C PRO A 25 14.06 18.09 -3.69
N GLN A 26 14.73 17.20 -4.44
CA GLN A 26 14.08 16.12 -5.21
C GLN A 26 13.40 15.10 -4.29
N ASN A 27 14.09 14.68 -3.22
CA ASN A 27 13.53 13.78 -2.22
C ASN A 27 12.25 14.39 -1.60
N ARG A 28 12.28 15.68 -1.27
CA ARG A 28 11.13 16.38 -0.72
C ARG A 28 9.95 16.40 -1.70
N GLU A 29 10.21 16.69 -2.96
CA GLU A 29 9.19 16.68 -4.01
C GLU A 29 8.52 15.31 -4.13
N VAL A 30 9.31 14.25 -4.25
CA VAL A 30 8.81 12.87 -4.38
C VAL A 30 8.07 12.44 -3.10
N SER A 31 8.61 12.75 -1.93
CA SER A 31 7.97 12.45 -0.64
C SER A 31 6.60 13.14 -0.49
N LEU A 32 6.45 14.37 -1.00
CA LEU A 32 5.16 15.06 -1.01
C LEU A 32 4.14 14.37 -1.93
N LEU A 33 4.58 13.89 -3.10
CA LEU A 33 3.72 13.13 -4.01
C LEU A 33 3.25 11.80 -3.37
N ILE A 34 4.18 11.06 -2.75
CA ILE A 34 3.85 9.82 -2.01
C ILE A 34 2.86 10.12 -0.88
N ARG A 35 3.12 11.19 -0.12
CA ARG A 35 2.25 11.59 0.98
C ARG A 35 0.83 11.91 0.52
N ARG A 36 0.67 12.64 -0.58
CA ARG A 36 -0.66 12.93 -1.16
C ARG A 36 -1.42 11.66 -1.52
N THR A 37 -0.74 10.65 -2.04
CA THR A 37 -1.35 9.35 -2.35
C THR A 37 -1.88 8.64 -1.11
N ILE A 38 -1.14 8.68 0.00
CA ILE A 38 -1.57 8.11 1.28
C ILE A 38 -2.79 8.88 1.83
N GLU A 39 -2.78 10.21 1.72
CA GLU A 39 -3.86 11.08 2.20
C GLU A 39 -5.20 10.83 1.47
N MET A 40 -5.18 10.27 0.25
CA MET A 40 -6.40 9.84 -0.45
C MET A 40 -7.17 8.72 0.25
N LEU A 41 -6.56 8.01 1.21
CA LEU A 41 -7.23 6.96 1.99
C LEU A 41 -8.12 7.52 3.10
N TYR A 42 -7.90 8.76 3.54
CA TYR A 42 -8.58 9.29 4.73
C TYR A 42 -10.10 9.32 4.63
N PRO A 43 -10.72 9.70 3.50
CA PRO A 43 -12.18 9.65 3.37
C PRO A 43 -12.72 8.23 3.55
N CYS A 44 -12.08 7.22 2.95
CA CYS A 44 -12.48 5.82 3.09
C CYS A 44 -12.35 5.32 4.54
N LEU A 45 -11.27 5.69 5.23
CA LEU A 45 -11.10 5.37 6.65
C LEU A 45 -12.21 5.98 7.53
N LEU A 46 -12.68 7.17 7.18
CA LEU A 46 -13.77 7.85 7.89
C LEU A 46 -15.15 7.29 7.55
N GLU A 47 -15.36 6.81 6.33
CA GLU A 47 -16.56 6.05 5.96
C GLU A 47 -16.66 4.76 6.76
N ILE A 48 -15.53 4.07 6.98
CA ILE A 48 -15.45 2.84 7.77
C ILE A 48 -15.58 3.11 9.28
N ASN A 49 -14.87 4.11 9.80
CA ASN A 49 -14.90 4.48 11.21
C ASN A 49 -15.06 6.01 11.37
N PRO A 50 -16.31 6.51 11.47
CA PRO A 50 -16.59 7.93 11.64
C PRO A 50 -16.04 8.53 12.95
N ALA A 51 -15.74 7.70 13.95
CA ALA A 51 -15.18 8.13 15.23
C ALA A 51 -13.63 8.20 15.23
N LEU A 52 -12.98 7.87 14.12
CA LEU A 52 -11.53 7.93 13.99
C LEU A 52 -11.05 9.37 14.23
N GLN A 53 -10.05 9.52 15.10
CA GLN A 53 -9.52 10.84 15.45
C GLN A 53 -8.52 11.33 14.39
N LYS A 54 -8.53 12.62 14.07
CA LYS A 54 -7.70 13.22 13.00
C LYS A 54 -6.21 12.90 13.09
N HIS A 55 -5.64 12.88 14.29
CA HIS A 55 -4.21 12.57 14.46
C HIS A 55 -3.87 11.10 14.16
N LEU A 56 -4.87 10.22 14.08
CA LEU A 56 -4.73 8.80 13.75
C LEU A 56 -4.89 8.50 12.26
N TYR A 57 -5.31 9.46 11.42
CA TYR A 57 -5.55 9.19 9.99
C TYR A 57 -4.32 8.67 9.27
N PHE A 58 -3.19 9.35 9.45
CA PHE A 58 -1.92 8.96 8.83
C PHE A 58 -1.41 7.60 9.32
N PRO A 59 -1.25 7.33 10.64
CA PRO A 59 -0.77 6.02 11.09
C PRO A 59 -1.72 4.89 10.68
N THR A 60 -3.04 5.08 10.73
CA THR A 60 -4.00 4.06 10.29
C THR A 60 -3.92 3.81 8.78
N ALA A 61 -3.80 4.84 7.95
CA ALA A 61 -3.56 4.69 6.52
C ALA A 61 -2.23 3.96 6.25
N MET A 62 -1.18 4.27 6.99
CA MET A 62 0.13 3.65 6.86
C MET A 62 0.13 2.17 7.27
N MET A 63 -0.74 1.73 8.18
CA MET A 63 -0.91 0.30 8.48
C MET A 63 -1.37 -0.46 7.23
N PHE A 64 -2.42 0.04 6.56
CA PHE A 64 -2.92 -0.56 5.32
C PHE A 64 -1.88 -0.51 4.20
N VAL A 65 -1.25 0.66 4.00
CA VAL A 65 -0.19 0.83 3.00
C VAL A 65 0.99 -0.09 3.30
N GLY A 66 1.33 -0.33 4.57
CA GLY A 66 2.36 -1.29 4.98
C GLY A 66 2.02 -2.72 4.55
N MET A 67 0.78 -3.16 4.77
CA MET A 67 0.30 -4.48 4.32
C MET A 67 0.48 -4.66 2.81
N VAL A 68 0.16 -3.64 2.02
CA VAL A 68 0.27 -3.66 0.55
C VAL A 68 1.71 -3.46 0.07
N ASN A 69 2.50 -2.62 0.74
CA ASN A 69 3.86 -2.34 0.31
C ASN A 69 4.77 -3.53 0.56
N TRP A 70 4.63 -4.25 1.68
CA TRP A 70 5.52 -5.36 2.01
C TRP A 70 5.43 -6.54 1.02
N THR A 71 4.33 -6.63 0.25
CA THR A 71 4.12 -7.68 -0.74
C THR A 71 5.17 -7.71 -1.84
N HIS A 72 5.86 -6.60 -2.13
CA HIS A 72 6.94 -6.58 -3.12
C HIS A 72 8.09 -7.56 -2.80
N THR A 73 8.26 -7.93 -1.52
CA THR A 73 9.33 -8.84 -1.08
C THR A 73 9.01 -10.32 -1.29
N TRP A 74 7.73 -10.70 -1.47
CA TRP A 74 7.32 -12.11 -1.43
C TRP A 74 6.13 -12.49 -2.33
N TYR A 75 5.23 -11.56 -2.67
CA TYR A 75 4.03 -11.84 -3.47
C TYR A 75 4.31 -11.60 -4.96
N ASP A 76 4.37 -12.69 -5.73
CA ASP A 76 4.58 -12.66 -7.16
C ASP A 76 3.28 -13.05 -7.84
N GLY A 77 2.41 -12.06 -8.09
CA GLY A 77 1.04 -12.27 -8.61
C GLY A 77 0.96 -13.05 -9.93
N GLN A 78 2.11 -13.37 -10.55
CA GLN A 78 2.30 -14.44 -11.52
C GLN A 78 3.69 -15.07 -11.36
N ARG A 79 3.79 -16.20 -10.65
CA ARG A 79 5.04 -16.94 -10.55
C ARG A 79 5.18 -17.92 -11.73
N ASP A 80 6.21 -17.75 -12.56
CA ASP A 80 6.61 -18.70 -13.61
C ASP A 80 5.48 -19.13 -14.59
N GLY A 81 4.58 -18.20 -14.97
CA GLY A 81 3.48 -18.50 -15.88
C GLY A 81 2.42 -19.46 -15.32
N LYS A 82 2.50 -19.79 -14.03
CA LYS A 82 1.45 -20.49 -13.28
C LYS A 82 0.73 -19.46 -12.42
N ALA A 83 -0.60 -19.44 -12.51
CA ALA A 83 -1.38 -18.72 -11.51
C ALA A 83 -0.99 -19.30 -10.13
N GLU A 84 -0.53 -18.45 -9.20
CA GLU A 84 -0.61 -18.84 -7.80
C GLU A 84 -2.07 -19.19 -7.48
N ASP A 85 -2.31 -19.97 -6.42
CA ASP A 85 -3.66 -20.22 -5.89
C ASP A 85 -4.40 -18.91 -5.53
N MET A 86 -3.72 -17.75 -5.56
CA MET A 86 -4.25 -16.44 -5.20
C MET A 86 -3.96 -15.35 -6.24
N SER A 87 -4.98 -15.00 -7.04
CA SER A 87 -4.91 -13.86 -7.96
C SER A 87 -4.71 -12.53 -7.23
N VAL A 88 -4.27 -11.51 -7.97
CA VAL A 88 -4.09 -10.14 -7.45
C VAL A 88 -5.40 -9.61 -6.87
N GLU A 89 -6.53 -9.87 -7.52
CA GLU A 89 -7.86 -9.48 -7.05
C GLU A 89 -8.22 -10.19 -5.75
N ASN A 90 -8.03 -11.51 -5.68
CA ASN A 90 -8.35 -12.30 -4.50
C ASN A 90 -7.47 -11.89 -3.30
N PHE A 91 -6.18 -11.66 -3.54
CA PHE A 91 -5.29 -11.22 -2.47
C PHE A 91 -5.59 -9.78 -2.02
N ALA A 92 -5.87 -8.87 -2.96
CA ALA A 92 -6.29 -7.51 -2.63
C ALA A 92 -7.57 -7.50 -1.77
N LYS A 93 -8.55 -8.34 -2.12
CA LYS A 93 -9.76 -8.52 -1.30
C LYS A 93 -9.40 -9.01 0.09
N ARG A 94 -8.58 -10.04 0.20
CA ARG A 94 -8.17 -10.61 1.49
C ARG A 94 -7.44 -9.60 2.39
N LEU A 95 -6.58 -8.75 1.81
CA LEU A 95 -5.92 -7.66 2.53
C LEU A 95 -6.94 -6.63 3.04
N SER A 96 -7.92 -6.25 2.22
CA SER A 96 -8.99 -5.33 2.60
C SER A 96 -9.87 -5.91 3.72
N ASP A 97 -10.36 -7.14 3.56
CA ASP A 97 -11.17 -7.82 4.58
C ASP A 97 -10.40 -7.92 5.91
N THR A 98 -9.12 -8.33 5.86
CA THR A 98 -8.28 -8.44 7.07
C THR A 98 -8.07 -7.08 7.75
N PHE A 99 -7.96 -6.00 6.98
CA PHE A 99 -7.77 -4.66 7.53
C PHE A 99 -9.05 -4.09 8.15
N VAL A 100 -10.20 -4.34 7.53
CA VAL A 100 -11.50 -3.80 7.97
C VAL A 100 -12.11 -4.64 9.08
N ASP A 101 -12.16 -5.96 8.89
CA ASP A 101 -12.89 -6.88 9.76
C ASP A 101 -11.95 -7.58 10.77
N GLY A 102 -10.64 -7.56 10.52
CA GLY A 102 -9.65 -8.30 11.29
C GLY A 102 -9.47 -9.73 10.80
N TYR A 103 -8.46 -10.44 11.32
CA TYR A 103 -8.12 -11.80 10.84
C TYR A 103 -9.12 -12.89 11.26
N GLY A 104 -9.86 -12.66 12.35
CA GLY A 104 -10.77 -13.65 12.93
C GLY A 104 -12.24 -13.45 12.58
N ALA A 105 -12.56 -12.49 11.70
CA ALA A 105 -13.90 -12.27 11.19
C ALA A 105 -14.31 -13.32 10.15
#